data_AF-A0A813H3U3-F1
#
_entry.id   AF-A0A813H3U3-F1
#
_cell.length_a   1.000
_cell.length_b   1.000
_cell.length_c   1.000
_cell.angle_alpha   90.00
_cell.angle_beta   90.00
_cell.angle_gamma   90.00
#
_symmetry.space_group_name_H-M   'P 1'
#
loop_
_entity.id
_entity.type
_entity.pdbx_description
1 polymer ?
#
loop_
_entity_poly.entity_id
_entity_poly.type
_entity_poly.pdbx_seq_one_letter_code
_entity_poly.pdbx_strand_id
1 'polypeptide(L)'
;MKMVATAKFKKDMQKMENGLPFARPVMALFQRLPVEEKPGPITYLAVTSDKGLCGGVNTQVSKQVRLGLREEEAKGNQVKIQIMGGKGVATLKRLFADRFTNTFEELSKSPWTFATASMVAERVTLAKPGRLMIVSNSFKNMVTYETQVKHTVTQSEATTMDRTEWTKAMDVYSFEPSIYEVWEDLHEFYFGCVVYAAFLEAATTETAQRMTAMESATKNAGEMYNKVSLQFNRARQAKITTELCEIISGASAVCSGSCRAAPPQGLYAPTGSLCAWLMLASLHAAHAFSGAQLLEQEWAARCKASANFDRYLVTHYFRNRGVEFTKREASEFCHFGYITALVIAAHFEFPSSVAQAKRLLYLAFV
;
A
#
# COMPACT_ATOMS: atom_id res chain seq x y z
N MET A 1 6.35 5.27 -5.65
CA MET A 1 5.67 6.55 -5.32
C MET A 1 6.12 7.17 -3.98
N LYS A 2 6.32 6.40 -2.90
CA LYS A 2 6.82 6.93 -1.60
C LYS A 2 8.06 7.83 -1.76
N MET A 3 9.12 7.31 -2.39
CA MET A 3 10.38 8.04 -2.61
C MET A 3 10.23 9.36 -3.38
N VAL A 4 9.31 9.40 -4.36
CA VAL A 4 9.02 10.61 -5.13
C VAL A 4 8.35 11.67 -4.24
N ALA A 5 7.43 11.25 -3.37
CA ALA A 5 6.81 12.13 -2.40
C ALA A 5 7.83 12.63 -1.36
N THR A 6 8.78 11.77 -0.92
CA THR A 6 9.90 12.17 -0.06
C THR A 6 10.74 13.29 -0.67
N ALA A 7 11.12 13.15 -1.94
CA ALA A 7 11.94 14.14 -2.63
C ALA A 7 11.20 15.48 -2.79
N LYS A 8 9.89 15.45 -3.03
CA LYS A 8 9.05 16.65 -3.11
C LYS A 8 8.86 17.31 -1.76
N PHE A 9 8.55 16.53 -0.72
CA PHE A 9 8.42 17.01 0.65
C PHE A 9 9.65 17.79 1.11
N LYS A 10 10.87 17.29 0.84
CA LYS A 10 12.10 18.02 1.19
C LYS A 10 12.17 19.39 0.51
N LYS A 11 11.77 19.50 -0.76
CA LYS A 11 11.75 20.77 -1.49
C LYS A 11 10.66 21.71 -0.96
N ASP A 12 9.48 21.19 -0.66
CA ASP A 12 8.35 21.98 -0.18
C ASP A 12 8.58 22.46 1.26
N MET A 13 9.21 21.63 2.10
CA MET A 13 9.66 22.00 3.44
C MET A 13 10.68 23.16 3.39
N GLN A 14 11.69 23.08 2.51
CA GLN A 14 12.65 24.18 2.33
C GLN A 14 11.97 25.48 1.89
N LYS A 15 10.99 25.39 0.98
CA LYS A 15 10.21 26.57 0.55
C LYS A 15 9.37 27.14 1.68
N MET A 16 8.77 26.29 2.49
CA MET A 16 7.98 26.72 3.65
C MET A 16 8.86 27.39 4.69
N GLU A 17 10.01 26.81 5.04
CA GLU A 17 10.98 27.39 5.98
C GLU A 17 11.51 28.74 5.51
N ASN A 18 11.80 28.88 4.22
CA ASN A 18 12.27 30.15 3.64
C ASN A 18 11.14 31.17 3.42
N GLY A 19 9.92 30.71 3.15
CA GLY A 19 8.78 31.56 2.78
C GLY A 19 7.93 32.06 3.94
N LEU A 20 7.83 31.30 5.04
CA LEU A 20 7.05 31.73 6.21
C LEU A 20 7.63 32.97 6.92
N PRO A 21 8.96 33.15 7.07
CA PRO A 21 9.53 34.37 7.64
C PRO A 21 9.14 35.64 6.89
N PHE A 22 8.85 35.55 5.58
CA PHE A 22 8.40 36.68 4.78
C PHE A 22 6.96 37.11 5.13
N ALA A 23 6.05 36.15 5.33
CA ALA A 23 4.63 36.43 5.60
C ALA A 23 4.33 36.77 7.08
N ARG A 24 5.08 36.20 8.02
CA ARG A 24 4.82 36.32 9.47
C ARG A 24 4.76 37.77 10.01
N PRO A 25 5.67 38.69 9.64
CA PRO A 25 5.66 40.05 10.20
C PRO A 25 4.39 40.81 9.86
N VAL A 26 3.95 40.74 8.60
CA VAL A 26 2.74 41.41 8.13
C VAL A 26 1.51 40.74 8.77
N MET A 27 1.48 39.42 8.84
CA MET A 27 0.40 38.72 9.53
C MET A 27 0.29 39.11 11.02
N ALA A 28 1.42 39.25 11.71
CA ALA A 28 1.47 39.65 13.11
C ALA A 28 1.02 41.10 13.33
N LEU A 29 1.22 41.99 12.34
CA LEU A 29 0.70 43.34 12.38
C LEU A 29 -0.84 43.34 12.38
N PHE A 30 -1.45 42.62 11.44
CA PHE A 30 -2.91 42.57 11.30
C PHE A 30 -3.61 41.73 12.38
N GLN A 31 -2.91 40.78 13.01
CA GLN A 31 -3.45 40.04 14.17
C GLN A 31 -3.68 40.91 15.41
N ARG A 32 -3.09 42.11 15.47
CA ARG A 32 -3.36 43.06 16.56
C ARG A 32 -4.69 43.77 16.42
N LEU A 33 -5.28 43.73 15.23
CA LEU A 33 -6.58 44.35 15.00
C LEU A 33 -7.68 43.55 15.73
N PRO A 34 -8.62 44.25 16.39
CA PRO A 34 -9.78 43.58 16.97
C PRO A 34 -10.59 42.94 15.85
N VAL A 35 -10.88 41.65 16.00
CA VAL A 35 -11.79 40.94 15.11
C VAL A 35 -13.19 41.01 15.71
N GLU A 36 -14.02 41.90 15.19
CA GLU A 36 -15.43 41.97 15.58
C GLU A 36 -16.25 40.98 14.74
N GLU A 37 -17.06 40.14 15.39
CA GLU A 37 -18.04 39.28 14.70
C GLU A 37 -19.23 40.11 14.23
N LYS A 38 -19.09 40.83 13.11
CA LYS A 38 -20.21 41.56 12.50
C LYS A 38 -21.09 40.61 11.65
N PRO A 39 -22.43 40.68 11.76
CA PRO A 39 -23.33 39.94 10.88
C PRO A 39 -23.13 40.40 9.43
N GLY A 40 -23.05 39.46 8.49
CA GLY A 40 -22.75 39.80 7.09
C GLY A 40 -22.45 38.59 6.21
N PRO A 41 -22.31 38.79 4.89
CA PRO A 41 -22.03 37.73 3.95
C PRO A 41 -20.62 37.17 4.19
N ILE A 42 -20.53 35.88 4.51
CA ILE A 42 -19.28 35.20 4.82
C ILE A 42 -18.82 34.35 3.64
N THR A 43 -17.51 34.40 3.36
CA THR A 43 -16.87 33.62 2.31
C THR A 43 -15.84 32.69 2.93
N TYR A 44 -15.92 31.41 2.59
CA TYR A 44 -14.91 30.43 2.96
C TYR A 44 -13.94 30.21 1.81
N LEU A 45 -12.64 30.41 2.05
CA LEU A 45 -11.56 30.02 1.14
C LEU A 45 -10.98 28.67 1.59
N ALA A 46 -11.33 27.62 0.88
CA ALA A 46 -10.84 26.27 1.17
C ALA A 46 -9.54 25.98 0.41
N VAL A 47 -8.45 25.74 1.13
CA VAL A 47 -7.14 25.38 0.55
C VAL A 47 -6.99 23.86 0.52
N THR A 48 -7.08 23.29 -0.68
CA THR A 48 -6.98 21.85 -0.95
C THR A 48 -5.97 21.55 -2.05
N SER A 49 -5.70 20.27 -2.31
CA SER A 49 -4.82 19.85 -3.40
C SER A 49 -5.58 19.48 -4.68
N ASP A 50 -4.90 19.53 -5.83
CA ASP A 50 -5.45 18.97 -7.09
C ASP A 50 -5.28 17.44 -7.15
N LYS A 51 -4.21 16.94 -6.51
CA LYS A 51 -3.79 15.55 -6.61
C LYS A 51 -4.35 14.73 -5.47
N GLY A 52 -4.77 13.50 -5.77
CA GLY A 52 -5.22 12.55 -4.77
C GLY A 52 -4.07 11.93 -3.96
N LEU A 53 -4.43 10.86 -3.25
CA LEU A 53 -3.51 10.00 -2.49
C LEU A 53 -2.73 10.71 -1.37
N CYS A 54 -3.28 11.82 -0.86
CA CYS A 54 -2.72 12.58 0.26
C CYS A 54 -3.37 12.22 1.60
N GLY A 55 -3.85 10.98 1.75
CA GLY A 55 -4.60 10.55 2.94
C GLY A 55 -5.88 11.37 3.15
N GLY A 56 -6.11 11.81 4.40
CA GLY A 56 -7.32 12.52 4.82
C GLY A 56 -7.28 14.05 4.70
N VAL A 57 -6.20 14.65 4.18
CA VAL A 57 -5.94 16.10 4.21
C VAL A 57 -7.08 16.93 3.59
N ASN A 58 -7.51 16.58 2.37
CA ASN A 58 -8.59 17.29 1.68
C ASN A 58 -9.95 17.06 2.33
N THR A 59 -10.16 15.87 2.89
CA THR A 59 -11.41 15.49 3.55
C THR A 59 -11.60 16.30 4.84
N GLN A 60 -10.53 16.51 5.61
CA GLN A 60 -10.61 17.32 6.84
C GLN A 60 -10.93 18.79 6.53
N VAL A 61 -10.28 19.39 5.53
CA VAL A 61 -10.61 20.75 5.07
C VAL A 61 -12.08 20.84 4.62
N SER A 62 -12.52 19.91 3.76
CA SER A 62 -13.91 19.89 3.28
C SER A 62 -14.92 19.65 4.40
N LYS A 63 -14.56 18.89 5.44
CA LYS A 63 -15.38 18.69 6.63
C LYS A 63 -15.51 19.98 7.44
N GLN A 64 -14.40 20.67 7.72
CA GLN A 64 -14.41 21.92 8.46
C GLN A 64 -15.20 23.02 7.74
N VAL A 65 -15.00 23.16 6.43
CA VAL A 65 -15.80 24.09 5.62
C VAL A 65 -17.29 23.79 5.76
N ARG A 66 -17.71 22.52 5.58
CA ARG A 66 -19.11 22.13 5.70
C ARG A 66 -19.72 22.40 7.08
N LEU A 67 -18.96 22.22 8.16
CA LEU A 67 -19.43 22.53 9.51
C LEU A 67 -19.63 24.04 9.66
N GLY A 68 -18.62 24.84 9.31
CA GLY A 68 -18.71 26.30 9.36
C GLY A 68 -19.82 26.86 8.49
N LEU A 69 -20.02 26.33 7.28
CA LEU A 69 -21.14 26.69 6.40
C LEU A 69 -22.48 26.50 7.12
N ARG A 70 -22.72 25.34 7.72
CA ARG A 70 -23.99 25.03 8.38
C ARG A 70 -24.21 25.89 9.63
N GLU A 71 -23.15 26.17 10.37
CA GLU A 71 -23.21 27.03 11.56
C GLU A 71 -23.57 28.47 11.19
N GLU A 72 -22.94 29.02 10.16
CA GLU A 72 -23.23 30.39 9.71
C GLU A 72 -24.60 30.51 9.03
N GLU A 73 -25.06 29.47 8.34
CA GLU A 73 -26.42 29.42 7.82
C GLU A 73 -27.48 29.35 8.92
N ALA A 74 -27.21 28.61 10.00
CA ALA A 74 -28.10 28.57 11.16
C ALA A 74 -28.24 29.95 11.82
N LYS A 75 -27.21 30.79 11.71
CA LYS A 75 -27.24 32.21 12.13
C LYS A 75 -27.94 33.13 11.13
N GLY A 76 -28.34 32.64 9.95
CA GLY A 76 -29.00 33.41 8.91
C GLY A 76 -28.05 34.21 8.00
N ASN A 77 -26.74 33.96 8.06
CA ASN A 77 -25.76 34.65 7.22
C ASN A 77 -25.75 34.06 5.80
N GLN A 78 -25.60 34.91 4.78
CA GLN A 78 -25.36 34.43 3.41
C GLN A 78 -23.95 33.87 3.29
N VAL A 79 -23.82 32.68 2.73
CA VAL A 79 -22.51 32.00 2.68
C VAL A 79 -22.06 31.69 1.26
N LYS A 80 -20.82 32.07 0.95
CA LYS A 80 -20.14 31.81 -0.32
C LYS A 80 -18.91 30.94 -0.12
N ILE A 81 -18.53 30.19 -1.15
CA ILE A 81 -17.40 29.28 -1.13
C ILE A 81 -16.47 29.63 -2.28
N GLN A 82 -15.19 29.70 -1.96
CA GLN A 82 -14.09 29.76 -2.92
C GLN A 82 -13.13 28.62 -2.61
N ILE A 83 -12.63 27.97 -3.65
CA ILE A 83 -11.78 26.78 -3.48
C ILE A 83 -10.49 26.93 -4.25
N MET A 84 -9.38 26.66 -3.58
CA MET A 84 -8.09 26.37 -4.19
C MET A 84 -7.89 24.85 -4.21
N GLY A 85 -7.69 24.30 -5.39
CA GLY A 85 -7.47 22.86 -5.63
C GLY A 85 -8.71 22.11 -6.10
N GLY A 86 -8.53 21.27 -7.13
CA GLY A 86 -9.62 20.51 -7.75
C GLY A 86 -10.31 19.47 -6.85
N LYS A 87 -9.64 18.96 -5.79
CA LYS A 87 -10.25 17.97 -4.89
C LYS A 87 -11.30 18.57 -3.96
N GLY A 88 -11.12 19.82 -3.54
CA GLY A 88 -12.15 20.55 -2.80
C GLY A 88 -13.41 20.75 -3.65
N VAL A 89 -13.23 21.13 -4.93
CA VAL A 89 -14.34 21.30 -5.88
C VAL A 89 -15.13 20.01 -6.02
N ALA A 90 -14.48 18.89 -6.31
CA ALA A 90 -15.17 17.61 -6.46
C ALA A 90 -15.97 17.18 -5.21
N THR A 91 -15.49 17.55 -4.01
CA THR A 91 -16.13 17.14 -2.75
C THR A 91 -17.29 18.04 -2.36
N LEU A 92 -17.12 19.36 -2.47
CA LEU A 92 -18.10 20.35 -2.02
C LEU A 92 -19.15 20.69 -3.08
N LYS A 93 -18.83 20.55 -4.38
CA LYS A 93 -19.76 20.86 -5.48
C LYS A 93 -21.02 20.02 -5.44
N ARG A 94 -20.94 18.76 -4.99
CA ARG A 94 -22.12 17.89 -4.85
C ARG A 94 -23.15 18.42 -3.83
N LEU A 95 -22.69 19.14 -2.80
CA LEU A 95 -23.53 19.56 -1.68
C LEU A 95 -23.91 21.05 -1.74
N PHE A 96 -23.04 21.89 -2.30
CA PHE A 96 -23.16 23.35 -2.21
C PHE A 96 -22.91 24.04 -3.55
N ALA A 97 -23.29 23.41 -4.67
CA ALA A 97 -23.04 23.90 -6.04
C ALA A 97 -23.39 25.38 -6.22
N ASP A 98 -24.53 25.82 -5.66
CA ASP A 98 -25.10 27.15 -5.86
C ASP A 98 -24.31 28.28 -5.16
N ARG A 99 -23.33 27.93 -4.31
CA ARG A 99 -22.59 28.87 -3.45
C ARG A 99 -21.16 29.11 -3.91
N PHE A 100 -20.75 28.49 -5.02
CA PHE A 100 -19.41 28.65 -5.56
C PHE A 100 -19.27 29.99 -6.26
N THR A 101 -18.28 30.77 -5.84
CA THR A 101 -17.93 32.03 -6.52
C THR A 101 -16.76 31.81 -7.45
N ASN A 102 -15.61 31.37 -6.91
CA ASN A 102 -14.35 31.21 -7.64
C ASN A 102 -13.72 29.86 -7.33
N THR A 103 -13.16 29.22 -8.35
CA THR A 103 -12.42 27.96 -8.24
C THR A 103 -11.07 28.11 -8.92
N PHE A 104 -10.01 27.73 -8.22
CA PHE A 104 -8.65 27.76 -8.72
C PHE A 104 -8.13 26.32 -8.82
N GLU A 105 -7.92 25.84 -10.03
CA GLU A 105 -7.45 24.49 -10.31
C GLU A 105 -6.05 24.51 -10.92
N GLU A 106 -5.40 23.34 -10.94
CA GLU A 106 -4.08 23.11 -11.57
C GLU A 106 -2.91 23.86 -10.95
N LEU A 107 -3.13 24.44 -9.77
CA LEU A 107 -2.10 25.24 -9.12
C LEU A 107 -0.89 24.40 -8.69
N SER A 108 -1.07 23.08 -8.49
CA SER A 108 0.01 22.13 -8.16
C SER A 108 0.90 21.72 -9.35
N LYS A 109 0.67 22.25 -10.56
CA LYS A 109 1.53 22.01 -11.74
C LYS A 109 2.82 22.83 -11.70
N SER A 110 2.73 24.10 -11.29
CA SER A 110 3.86 25.02 -11.17
C SER A 110 4.40 25.02 -9.74
N PRO A 111 5.71 25.27 -9.52
CA PRO A 111 6.18 25.62 -8.18
C PRO A 111 5.45 26.87 -7.69
N TRP A 112 5.07 26.82 -6.43
CA TRP A 112 4.38 27.93 -5.77
C TRP A 112 5.30 29.11 -5.56
N THR A 113 4.82 30.27 -5.98
CA THR A 113 5.52 31.54 -5.87
C THR A 113 4.56 32.58 -5.30
N PHE A 114 5.11 33.66 -4.76
CA PHE A 114 4.30 34.77 -4.28
C PHE A 114 3.38 35.32 -5.37
N ALA A 115 3.85 35.41 -6.63
CA ALA A 115 3.03 35.84 -7.76
C ALA A 115 1.75 35.02 -7.95
N THR A 116 1.82 33.69 -7.78
CA THR A 116 0.61 32.84 -7.84
C THR A 116 -0.34 33.10 -6.68
N ALA A 117 0.19 33.42 -5.49
CA ALA A 117 -0.63 33.78 -4.35
C ALA A 117 -1.28 35.15 -4.53
N SER A 118 -0.56 36.13 -5.09
CA SER A 118 -1.08 37.46 -5.43
C SER A 118 -2.23 37.38 -6.44
N MET A 119 -2.09 36.56 -7.49
CA MET A 119 -3.16 36.34 -8.47
C MET A 119 -4.44 35.77 -7.81
N VAL A 120 -4.28 34.82 -6.89
CA VAL A 120 -5.41 34.25 -6.15
C VAL A 120 -6.01 35.31 -5.22
N ALA A 121 -5.17 36.04 -4.49
CA ALA A 121 -5.58 37.10 -3.58
C ALA A 121 -6.40 38.17 -4.32
N GLU A 122 -5.92 38.68 -5.45
CA GLU A 122 -6.63 39.65 -6.29
C GLU A 122 -8.02 39.13 -6.70
N ARG A 123 -8.10 37.87 -7.17
CA ARG A 123 -9.37 37.25 -7.58
C ARG A 123 -10.35 37.06 -6.42
N VAL A 124 -9.85 36.80 -5.22
CA VAL A 124 -10.69 36.72 -4.02
C VAL A 124 -11.16 38.12 -3.61
N THR A 125 -10.29 39.13 -3.64
CA THR A 125 -10.63 40.54 -3.34
C THR A 125 -11.67 41.09 -4.31
N LEU A 126 -11.56 40.79 -5.62
CA LEU A 126 -12.56 41.18 -6.63
C LEU A 126 -13.97 40.68 -6.34
N ALA A 127 -14.11 39.54 -5.66
CA ALA A 127 -15.40 39.02 -5.24
C ALA A 127 -16.03 39.79 -4.07
N LYS A 128 -15.29 40.74 -3.48
CA LYS A 128 -15.66 41.60 -2.34
C LYS A 128 -16.33 40.81 -1.21
N PRO A 129 -15.62 39.84 -0.60
CA PRO A 129 -16.16 39.07 0.51
C PRO A 129 -16.38 40.00 1.71
N GLY A 130 -17.56 39.94 2.34
CA GLY A 130 -17.85 40.73 3.54
C GLY A 130 -16.97 40.30 4.72
N ARG A 131 -16.97 38.99 5.01
CA ARG A 131 -16.08 38.32 5.98
C ARG A 131 -15.39 37.14 5.32
N LEU A 132 -14.10 36.93 5.58
CA LEU A 132 -13.32 35.86 4.94
C LEU A 132 -12.74 34.89 5.97
N MET A 133 -13.09 33.61 5.83
CA MET A 133 -12.51 32.52 6.60
C MET A 133 -11.65 31.64 5.70
N ILE A 134 -10.37 31.54 6.00
CA ILE A 134 -9.44 30.67 5.28
C ILE A 134 -9.34 29.35 6.03
N VAL A 135 -9.66 28.25 5.35
CA VAL A 135 -9.53 26.90 5.88
C VAL A 135 -8.32 26.23 5.22
N SER A 136 -7.27 26.04 5.99
CA SER A 136 -6.03 25.41 5.53
C SER A 136 -5.51 24.41 6.55
N ASN A 137 -4.53 23.60 6.15
CA ASN A 137 -3.83 22.69 7.05
C ASN A 137 -2.50 23.29 7.45
N SER A 138 -2.30 23.46 8.75
CA SER A 138 -1.04 23.88 9.33
C SER A 138 -0.16 22.65 9.60
N PHE A 139 1.07 22.71 9.09
CA PHE A 139 2.05 21.65 9.25
C PHE A 139 2.68 21.74 10.65
N LYS A 140 2.53 20.68 11.47
CA LYS A 140 3.21 20.59 12.78
C LYS A 140 4.45 19.71 12.69
N ASN A 141 4.26 18.47 12.23
CA ASN A 141 5.35 17.54 11.99
C ASN A 141 4.97 16.58 10.85
N MET A 142 5.85 15.64 10.53
CA MET A 142 5.66 14.73 9.39
C MET A 142 4.41 13.82 9.52
N VAL A 143 3.96 13.54 10.75
CA VAL A 143 2.85 12.64 11.04
C VAL A 143 1.57 13.43 11.29
N THR A 144 1.67 14.54 12.01
CA THR A 144 0.59 15.32 12.57
C THR A 144 0.50 16.69 11.89
N TYR A 145 -0.72 17.04 11.48
CA TYR A 145 -1.09 18.35 10.97
C TYR A 145 -2.40 18.77 11.65
N GLU A 146 -2.70 20.07 11.62
CA GLU A 146 -3.91 20.63 12.20
C GLU A 146 -4.67 21.42 11.14
N THR A 147 -5.95 21.11 10.94
CA THR A 147 -6.81 21.91 10.07
C THR A 147 -7.29 23.13 10.86
N GLN A 148 -6.90 24.32 10.43
CA GLN A 148 -7.22 25.58 11.09
C GLN A 148 -8.21 26.38 10.24
N VAL A 149 -9.16 27.02 10.90
CA VAL A 149 -10.05 28.02 10.30
C VAL A 149 -9.58 29.38 10.82
N LYS A 150 -8.99 30.18 9.93
CA LYS A 150 -8.43 31.50 10.28
C LYS A 150 -9.33 32.60 9.73
N HIS A 151 -9.79 33.47 10.61
CA HIS A 151 -10.42 34.72 10.21
C HIS A 151 -9.37 35.64 9.58
N THR A 152 -9.66 36.19 8.41
CA THR A 152 -8.78 37.13 7.70
C THR A 152 -9.53 38.44 7.51
N VAL A 153 -8.92 39.54 7.94
CA VAL A 153 -9.54 40.88 7.84
C VAL A 153 -9.70 41.24 6.37
N THR A 154 -10.93 41.53 5.96
CA THR A 154 -11.26 41.95 4.59
C THR A 154 -11.20 43.48 4.45
N GLN A 155 -11.15 43.98 3.21
CA GLN A 155 -11.22 45.43 2.94
C GLN A 155 -12.54 46.05 3.41
N SER A 156 -13.65 45.32 3.28
CA SER A 156 -14.98 45.75 3.74
C SER A 156 -15.04 45.89 5.25
N GLU A 157 -14.45 44.94 5.99
CA GLU A 157 -14.36 45.03 7.45
C GLU A 157 -13.44 46.18 7.87
N ALA A 158 -12.28 46.31 7.23
CA ALA A 158 -11.33 47.39 7.50
C ALA A 158 -11.95 48.80 7.32
N THR A 159 -12.81 48.98 6.32
CA THR A 159 -13.48 50.27 6.06
C THR A 159 -14.57 50.58 7.10
N THR A 160 -15.16 49.54 7.71
CA THR A 160 -16.31 49.63 8.64
C THR A 160 -15.87 49.55 10.11
N MET A 161 -14.58 49.37 10.39
CA MET A 161 -14.02 49.41 11.74
C MET A 161 -13.95 50.85 12.27
N ASP A 162 -14.21 51.04 13.56
CA ASP A 162 -14.09 52.36 14.19
C ASP A 162 -12.64 52.84 14.14
N ARG A 163 -12.42 53.97 13.47
CA ARG A 163 -11.09 54.58 13.27
C ARG A 163 -10.34 54.84 14.58
N THR A 164 -11.07 55.02 15.68
CA THR A 164 -10.52 55.26 17.03
C THR A 164 -9.88 54.02 17.65
N GLU A 165 -10.45 52.83 17.45
CA GLU A 165 -9.84 51.57 17.91
C GLU A 165 -8.66 51.17 17.02
N TRP A 166 -8.81 51.45 15.73
CA TRP A 166 -7.79 51.22 14.71
C TRP A 166 -6.51 52.01 15.01
N THR A 167 -6.65 53.30 15.32
CA THR A 167 -5.52 54.17 15.70
C THR A 167 -4.82 53.65 16.94
N LYS A 168 -5.55 53.19 17.98
CA LYS A 168 -4.95 52.67 19.22
C LYS A 168 -4.13 51.40 19.01
N ALA A 169 -4.56 50.49 18.14
CA ALA A 169 -3.84 49.25 17.86
C ALA A 169 -2.56 49.48 17.04
N MET A 170 -2.59 50.49 16.15
CA MET A 170 -1.48 50.83 15.27
C MET A 170 -0.55 51.94 15.79
N ASP A 171 -0.92 52.68 16.85
CA ASP A 171 -0.16 53.83 17.39
C ASP A 171 1.27 53.48 17.84
N VAL A 172 1.55 52.18 18.04
CA VAL A 172 2.88 51.66 18.36
C VAL A 172 3.85 51.81 17.18
N TYR A 173 3.34 51.99 15.96
CA TYR A 173 4.12 52.07 14.73
C TYR A 173 4.08 53.49 14.15
N SER A 174 5.26 54.02 13.82
CA SER A 174 5.37 55.19 12.95
C SER A 174 5.29 54.74 11.50
N PHE A 175 4.28 55.23 10.77
CA PHE A 175 4.11 54.95 9.34
C PHE A 175 4.72 56.07 8.50
N GLU A 176 5.49 55.68 7.49
CA GLU A 176 6.04 56.58 6.48
C GLU A 176 5.89 55.87 5.12
N PRO A 177 4.98 56.29 4.21
CA PRO A 177 4.02 57.41 4.20
C PRO A 177 2.87 57.34 5.23
N SER A 178 1.93 58.30 5.17
CA SER A 178 0.79 58.34 6.09
C SER A 178 -0.05 57.07 6.03
N ILE A 179 -0.64 56.67 7.15
CA ILE A 179 -1.37 55.40 7.26
C ILE A 179 -2.55 55.30 6.28
N TYR A 180 -3.20 56.42 5.97
CA TYR A 180 -4.34 56.47 5.06
C TYR A 180 -3.95 56.24 3.60
N GLU A 181 -2.71 56.59 3.22
CA GLU A 181 -2.21 56.39 1.86
C GLU A 181 -1.71 54.95 1.65
N VAL A 182 -1.09 54.35 2.67
CA VAL A 182 -0.45 53.03 2.57
C VAL A 182 -1.42 51.88 2.85
N TRP A 183 -2.60 52.16 3.42
CA TRP A 183 -3.48 51.12 3.94
C TRP A 183 -3.97 50.13 2.87
N GLU A 184 -4.36 50.61 1.70
CA GLU A 184 -4.86 49.75 0.62
C GLU A 184 -3.77 48.81 0.12
N ASP A 185 -2.59 49.36 -0.19
CA ASP A 185 -1.42 48.59 -0.61
C ASP A 185 -0.98 47.57 0.45
N LEU A 186 -0.98 47.99 1.73
CA LEU A 186 -0.61 47.13 2.85
C LEU A 186 -1.61 46.01 3.06
N HIS A 187 -2.91 46.28 2.90
CA HIS A 187 -3.96 45.27 3.01
C HIS A 187 -3.86 44.24 1.89
N GLU A 188 -3.63 44.67 0.65
CA GLU A 188 -3.41 43.77 -0.49
C GLU A 188 -2.17 42.90 -0.28
N PHE A 189 -1.08 43.50 0.20
CA PHE A 189 0.15 42.78 0.49
C PHE A 189 -0.03 41.78 1.65
N TYR A 190 -0.74 42.17 2.71
CA TYR A 190 -1.13 41.28 3.81
C TYR A 190 -1.92 40.09 3.28
N PHE A 191 -2.92 40.34 2.44
CA PHE A 191 -3.78 39.29 1.95
C PHE A 191 -3.02 38.29 1.06
N GLY A 192 -2.14 38.79 0.19
CA GLY A 192 -1.19 37.98 -0.55
C GLY A 192 -0.30 37.12 0.36
N CYS A 193 0.23 37.70 1.44
CA CYS A 193 1.04 36.99 2.43
C CYS A 193 0.27 35.89 3.16
N VAL A 194 -0.99 36.13 3.54
CA VAL A 194 -1.84 35.14 4.22
C VAL A 194 -2.13 33.95 3.31
N VAL A 195 -2.53 34.21 2.06
CA VAL A 195 -2.79 33.15 1.07
C VAL A 195 -1.52 32.38 0.78
N TYR A 196 -0.38 33.07 0.63
CA TYR A 196 0.92 32.45 0.41
C TYR A 196 1.33 31.53 1.56
N ALA A 197 1.21 31.98 2.81
CA ALA A 197 1.52 31.19 4.00
C ALA A 197 0.61 29.97 4.13
N ALA A 198 -0.71 30.16 3.99
CA ALA A 198 -1.69 29.08 4.05
C ALA A 198 -1.42 28.02 2.98
N PHE A 199 -0.96 28.45 1.81
CA PHE A 199 -0.63 27.57 0.72
C PHE A 199 0.65 26.75 0.98
N LEU A 200 1.74 27.41 1.42
CA LEU A 200 3.01 26.72 1.73
C LEU A 200 2.83 25.63 2.80
N GLU A 201 2.05 25.92 3.85
CA GLU A 201 1.72 24.95 4.89
C GLU A 201 0.88 23.79 4.33
N ALA A 202 -0.11 24.09 3.48
CA ALA A 202 -0.97 23.08 2.88
C ALA A 202 -0.20 22.14 1.93
N ALA A 203 0.70 22.67 1.10
CA ALA A 203 1.51 21.87 0.17
C ALA A 203 2.51 20.95 0.89
N THR A 204 3.14 21.48 1.95
CA THR A 204 4.06 20.69 2.79
C THR A 204 3.31 19.57 3.51
N THR A 205 2.11 19.88 4.04
CA THR A 205 1.23 18.88 4.66
C THR A 205 0.75 17.82 3.66
N GLU A 206 0.35 18.23 2.46
CA GLU A 206 -0.09 17.33 1.39
C GLU A 206 1.00 16.32 1.02
N THR A 207 2.23 16.78 0.84
CA THR A 207 3.35 15.92 0.46
C THR A 207 3.78 15.00 1.61
N ALA A 208 3.80 15.48 2.85
CA ALA A 208 4.04 14.65 4.03
C ALA A 208 3.00 13.52 4.14
N GLN A 209 1.72 13.84 4.04
CA GLN A 209 0.64 12.86 4.20
C GLN A 209 0.55 11.89 3.00
N ARG A 210 0.94 12.32 1.81
CA ARG A 210 1.11 11.42 0.66
C ARG A 210 2.20 10.38 0.92
N MET A 211 3.31 10.75 1.55
CA MET A 211 4.36 9.78 1.90
C MET A 211 3.83 8.73 2.87
N THR A 212 3.12 9.17 3.92
CA THR A 212 2.51 8.29 4.92
C THR A 212 1.47 7.36 4.29
N ALA A 213 0.58 7.90 3.44
CA ALA A 213 -0.42 7.11 2.73
C ALA A 213 0.21 6.05 1.81
N MET A 214 1.30 6.39 1.11
CA MET A 214 2.03 5.44 0.26
C MET A 214 2.76 4.36 1.08
N GLU A 215 3.29 4.71 2.25
CA GLU A 215 3.89 3.74 3.15
C GLU A 215 2.86 2.73 3.65
N SER A 216 1.70 3.20 4.12
CA SER A 216 0.60 2.32 4.54
C SER A 216 0.12 1.44 3.38
N ALA A 217 -0.02 2.00 2.17
CA ALA A 217 -0.40 1.22 1.00
C ALA A 217 0.61 0.11 0.66
N THR A 218 1.91 0.37 0.82
CA THR A 218 2.96 -0.62 0.57
C THR A 218 2.92 -1.75 1.61
N LYS A 219 2.71 -1.42 2.89
CA LYS A 219 2.55 -2.41 3.96
C LYS A 219 1.33 -3.30 3.72
N ASN A 220 0.18 -2.69 3.41
CA ASN A 220 -1.06 -3.40 3.10
C ASN A 220 -0.92 -4.32 1.87
N ALA A 221 -0.22 -3.86 0.83
CA ALA A 221 0.05 -4.66 -0.36
C ALA A 221 0.98 -5.86 -0.04
N GLY A 222 1.98 -5.68 0.84
CA GLY A 222 2.83 -6.77 1.31
C GLY A 222 2.07 -7.85 2.08
N GLU A 223 1.14 -7.45 2.95
CA GLU A 223 0.26 -8.39 3.65
C GLU A 223 -0.65 -9.16 2.68
N MET A 224 -1.22 -8.48 1.69
CA MET A 224 -2.02 -9.13 0.64
C MET A 224 -1.17 -10.09 -0.19
N TYR A 225 0.04 -9.70 -0.57
CA TYR A 225 0.96 -10.54 -1.32
C TYR A 225 1.25 -11.85 -0.57
N ASN A 226 1.55 -11.77 0.73
CA ASN A 226 1.81 -12.96 1.55
C ASN A 226 0.60 -13.90 1.58
N LYS A 227 -0.62 -13.35 1.73
CA LYS A 227 -1.86 -14.14 1.72
C LYS A 227 -2.08 -14.83 0.36
N VAL A 228 -1.94 -14.09 -0.74
CA VAL A 228 -2.14 -14.63 -2.10
C VAL A 228 -1.05 -15.63 -2.46
N SER A 229 0.20 -15.44 -2.02
CA SER A 229 1.30 -16.38 -2.23
C SER A 229 1.04 -17.74 -1.55
N LEU A 230 0.52 -17.73 -0.32
CA LEU A 230 0.11 -18.96 0.36
C LEU A 230 -1.04 -19.67 -0.37
N GLN A 231 -2.04 -18.92 -0.86
CA GLN A 231 -3.13 -19.48 -1.66
C GLN A 231 -2.62 -20.06 -2.98
N PHE A 232 -1.71 -19.37 -3.66
CA PHE A 232 -1.10 -19.81 -4.91
C PHE A 232 -0.34 -21.13 -4.72
N ASN A 233 0.48 -21.26 -3.66
CA ASN A 233 1.22 -22.49 -3.39
C ASN A 233 0.30 -23.67 -3.08
N ARG A 234 -0.78 -23.45 -2.32
CA ARG A 234 -1.80 -24.48 -2.06
C ARG A 234 -2.52 -24.90 -3.35
N ALA A 235 -2.92 -23.94 -4.17
CA ALA A 235 -3.55 -24.22 -5.46
C ALA A 235 -2.59 -24.95 -6.42
N ARG A 236 -1.31 -24.59 -6.42
CA ARG A 236 -0.26 -25.26 -7.20
C ARG A 236 -0.11 -26.73 -6.78
N GLN A 237 -0.05 -26.99 -5.47
CA GLN A 237 0.03 -28.36 -4.95
C GLN A 237 -1.22 -29.17 -5.31
N ALA A 238 -2.41 -28.59 -5.12
CA ALA A 238 -3.67 -29.23 -5.51
C ALA A 238 -3.75 -29.52 -7.01
N LYS A 239 -3.21 -28.63 -7.86
CA LYS A 239 -3.13 -28.84 -9.31
C LYS A 239 -2.18 -30.00 -9.66
N ILE A 240 -0.99 -30.06 -9.05
CA ILE A 240 -0.06 -31.18 -9.27
C ILE A 240 -0.68 -32.50 -8.83
N THR A 241 -1.35 -32.55 -7.67
CA THR A 241 -1.96 -33.78 -7.18
C THR A 241 -3.14 -34.22 -8.05
N THR A 242 -3.95 -33.28 -8.54
CA THR A 242 -5.06 -33.61 -9.46
C THR A 242 -4.55 -34.16 -10.79
N GLU A 243 -3.55 -33.51 -11.40
CA GLU A 243 -2.91 -34.01 -12.64
C GLU A 243 -2.32 -35.42 -12.44
N LEU A 244 -1.63 -35.68 -11.32
CA LEU A 244 -1.09 -37.00 -11.00
C LEU A 244 -2.21 -38.05 -10.80
N CYS A 245 -3.29 -37.70 -10.10
CA CYS A 245 -4.45 -38.58 -9.93
C CYS A 245 -5.12 -38.92 -11.28
N GLU A 246 -5.22 -37.95 -12.19
CA GLU A 246 -5.76 -38.17 -13.54
C GLU A 246 -4.87 -39.12 -14.35
N ILE A 247 -3.54 -38.96 -14.30
CA ILE A 247 -2.58 -39.86 -14.96
C ILE A 247 -2.70 -41.29 -14.43
N ILE A 248 -2.75 -41.48 -13.10
CA ILE A 248 -2.85 -42.80 -12.47
C ILE A 248 -4.20 -43.47 -12.81
N SER A 249 -5.30 -42.69 -12.77
CA SER A 249 -6.64 -43.18 -13.11
C SER A 249 -6.73 -43.61 -14.59
N GLY A 250 -6.16 -42.79 -15.49
CA GLY A 250 -6.07 -43.11 -16.91
C GLY A 250 -5.25 -44.38 -17.20
N ALA A 251 -4.07 -44.51 -16.58
CA ALA A 251 -3.23 -45.70 -16.73
C ALA A 251 -3.93 -46.98 -16.22
N SER A 252 -4.62 -46.89 -15.09
CA SER A 252 -5.35 -48.02 -14.48
C SER A 252 -6.54 -48.48 -15.34
N ALA A 253 -7.23 -47.55 -16.00
CA ALA A 253 -8.34 -47.86 -16.92
C ALA A 253 -7.85 -48.64 -18.16
N VAL A 254 -6.67 -48.32 -18.69
CA VAL A 254 -6.08 -49.04 -19.84
C VAL A 254 -5.58 -50.43 -19.43
N CYS A 255 -4.87 -50.54 -18.30
CA CYS A 255 -4.36 -51.83 -17.81
C CYS A 255 -5.49 -52.83 -17.51
N SER A 256 -6.59 -52.39 -16.88
CA SER A 256 -7.75 -53.24 -16.60
C SER A 256 -8.49 -53.70 -17.85
N GLY A 257 -8.40 -52.98 -18.97
CA GLY A 257 -8.91 -53.41 -20.27
C GLY A 257 -8.08 -54.53 -20.91
N SER A 258 -6.75 -54.52 -20.72
CA SER A 258 -5.83 -55.53 -21.28
C SER A 258 -5.87 -56.89 -20.58
N CYS A 259 -6.40 -56.97 -19.35
CA CYS A 259 -6.51 -58.21 -18.57
C CYS A 259 -7.75 -59.07 -18.88
N ARG A 260 -8.50 -58.80 -19.97
CA ARG A 260 -9.61 -59.68 -20.42
C ARG A 260 -9.20 -60.82 -21.35
N ALA A 261 -7.91 -60.98 -21.67
CA ALA A 261 -7.41 -62.20 -22.29
C ALA A 261 -7.10 -63.21 -21.17
N ALA A 262 -8.12 -63.98 -20.76
CA ALA A 262 -7.94 -65.11 -19.85
C ALA A 262 -6.94 -66.12 -20.45
N PRO A 263 -5.84 -66.49 -19.77
CA PRO A 263 -5.07 -67.66 -20.17
C PRO A 263 -5.92 -68.93 -19.90
N PRO A 264 -5.80 -69.97 -20.74
CA PRO A 264 -6.60 -71.18 -20.63
C PRO A 264 -6.36 -71.87 -19.28
N GLN A 265 -7.45 -72.41 -18.74
CA GLN A 265 -7.53 -73.08 -17.45
C GLN A 265 -6.44 -74.14 -17.30
N GLY A 266 -5.57 -74.00 -16.30
CA GLY A 266 -4.62 -75.05 -15.94
C GLY A 266 -3.34 -74.57 -15.29
N LEU A 267 -3.41 -73.79 -14.20
CA LEU A 267 -2.35 -73.70 -13.19
C LEU A 267 -2.91 -72.93 -11.98
N TYR A 268 -3.23 -73.68 -10.91
CA TYR A 268 -3.51 -73.12 -9.60
C TYR A 268 -2.22 -72.44 -9.08
N ALA A 269 -2.24 -71.13 -8.91
CA ALA A 269 -1.32 -70.39 -8.06
C ALA A 269 -2.14 -69.62 -7.02
N PRO A 270 -1.80 -69.66 -5.72
CA PRO A 270 -2.54 -68.94 -4.69
C PRO A 270 -2.09 -67.48 -4.70
N THR A 271 -2.62 -66.68 -5.62
CA THR A 271 -2.42 -65.23 -5.62
C THR A 271 -3.73 -64.56 -5.22
N GLY A 272 -3.96 -64.51 -3.92
CA GLY A 272 -4.82 -63.48 -3.34
C GLY A 272 -4.18 -62.11 -3.59
N SER A 273 -4.75 -61.39 -4.56
CA SER A 273 -4.68 -59.94 -4.77
C SER A 273 -3.66 -59.15 -3.92
N LEU A 274 -2.48 -58.89 -4.49
CA LEU A 274 -1.55 -57.85 -4.03
C LEU A 274 -2.21 -56.45 -3.97
N CYS A 275 -3.30 -56.25 -4.72
CA CYS A 275 -4.06 -55.01 -4.74
C CYS A 275 -4.90 -54.79 -3.47
N ALA A 276 -5.38 -55.87 -2.83
CA ALA A 276 -6.10 -55.80 -1.56
C ALA A 276 -5.14 -55.52 -0.38
N TRP A 277 -3.91 -56.03 -0.45
CA TRP A 277 -2.87 -55.79 0.56
C TRP A 277 -2.31 -54.36 0.50
N LEU A 278 -2.16 -53.79 -0.69
CA LEU A 278 -1.73 -52.39 -0.85
C LEU A 278 -2.76 -51.38 -0.31
N MET A 279 -4.07 -51.65 -0.44
CA MET A 279 -5.10 -50.79 0.17
C MET A 279 -5.14 -50.90 1.72
N LEU A 280 -4.91 -52.09 2.28
CA LEU A 280 -4.86 -52.30 3.73
C LEU A 280 -3.61 -51.68 4.38
N ALA A 281 -2.47 -51.66 3.67
CA ALA A 281 -1.25 -51.00 4.12
C ALA A 281 -1.39 -49.47 4.17
N SER A 282 -2.12 -48.87 3.24
CA SER A 282 -2.43 -47.43 3.28
C SER A 282 -3.39 -47.04 4.42
N LEU A 283 -4.31 -47.94 4.83
CA LEU A 283 -5.21 -47.67 5.96
C LEU A 283 -4.52 -47.82 7.33
N HIS A 284 -3.56 -48.73 7.48
CA HIS A 284 -2.82 -48.92 8.75
C HIS A 284 -1.72 -47.88 8.99
N ALA A 285 -1.17 -47.26 7.94
CA ALA A 285 -0.19 -46.18 8.07
C ALA A 285 -0.78 -44.90 8.70
N ALA A 286 -2.12 -44.78 8.74
CA ALA A 286 -2.78 -43.64 9.36
C ALA A 286 -2.88 -43.72 10.90
N HIS A 287 -2.61 -44.87 11.53
CA HIS A 287 -3.00 -45.08 12.94
C HIS A 287 -1.96 -45.64 13.93
N ALA A 288 -0.70 -45.89 13.57
CA ALA A 288 0.25 -46.51 14.50
C ALA A 288 1.61 -45.79 14.59
N PHE A 289 1.64 -44.68 15.33
CA PHE A 289 2.87 -44.06 15.82
C PHE A 289 3.16 -44.56 17.24
N SER A 290 3.34 -45.87 17.44
CA SER A 290 3.86 -46.44 18.70
C SER A 290 4.27 -47.90 18.51
N GLY A 291 5.56 -48.16 18.29
CA GLY A 291 6.11 -49.53 18.34
C GLY A 291 7.24 -49.81 17.35
N ALA A 292 8.35 -49.07 17.43
CA ALA A 292 9.45 -49.15 16.46
C ALA A 292 10.37 -50.39 16.59
N GLN A 293 10.34 -51.15 17.69
CA GLN A 293 11.35 -52.20 17.94
C GLN A 293 10.97 -53.62 17.46
N LEU A 294 9.67 -53.96 17.40
CA LEU A 294 9.24 -55.30 16.95
C LEU A 294 9.27 -55.44 15.43
N LEU A 295 9.07 -54.34 14.71
CA LEU A 295 9.05 -54.29 13.24
C LEU A 295 10.43 -54.53 12.61
N GLU A 296 11.51 -54.06 13.24
CA GLU A 296 12.88 -54.23 12.73
C GLU A 296 13.33 -55.71 12.71
N GLN A 297 12.96 -56.49 13.74
CA GLN A 297 13.37 -57.89 13.84
C GLN A 297 12.63 -58.80 12.84
N GLU A 298 11.34 -58.57 12.61
CA GLU A 298 10.58 -59.29 11.58
C GLU A 298 11.00 -58.87 10.15
N TRP A 299 11.38 -57.61 9.95
CA TRP A 299 11.83 -57.10 8.66
C TRP A 299 13.21 -57.61 8.23
N ALA A 300 14.15 -57.72 9.17
CA ALA A 300 15.48 -58.26 8.91
C ALA A 300 15.42 -59.74 8.46
N ALA A 301 14.48 -60.51 9.00
CA ALA A 301 14.30 -61.92 8.65
C ALA A 301 13.78 -62.11 7.21
N ARG A 302 12.91 -61.21 6.71
CA ARG A 302 12.29 -61.33 5.38
C ARG A 302 13.18 -60.83 4.23
N CYS A 303 14.15 -59.95 4.50
CA CYS A 303 15.09 -59.44 3.49
C CYS A 303 16.06 -60.51 2.97
N LYS A 304 16.27 -61.63 3.67
CA LYS A 304 17.14 -62.73 3.21
C LYS A 304 16.60 -63.50 2.00
N ALA A 305 15.33 -63.34 1.62
CA ALA A 305 14.66 -64.19 0.64
C ALA A 305 14.64 -63.68 -0.82
N SER A 306 14.98 -62.41 -1.10
CA SER A 306 14.74 -61.78 -2.41
C SER A 306 15.99 -61.53 -3.28
N ALA A 307 16.99 -62.42 -3.22
CA ALA A 307 18.26 -62.25 -3.92
C ALA A 307 18.19 -62.28 -5.47
N ASN A 308 17.05 -62.65 -6.07
CA ASN A 308 16.95 -62.90 -7.53
C ASN A 308 16.24 -61.79 -8.33
N PHE A 309 15.62 -60.80 -7.70
CA PHE A 309 14.88 -59.73 -8.41
C PHE A 309 15.80 -58.58 -8.88
N ASP A 310 16.91 -58.35 -8.16
CA ASP A 310 17.84 -57.22 -8.39
C ASP A 310 18.60 -57.29 -9.72
N ARG A 311 18.76 -58.47 -10.31
CA ARG A 311 19.52 -58.62 -11.57
C ARG A 311 18.77 -58.12 -12.79
N TYR A 312 17.44 -58.14 -12.77
CA TYR A 312 16.63 -57.98 -14.00
C TYR A 312 16.24 -56.52 -14.28
N LEU A 313 15.90 -55.73 -13.26
CA LEU A 313 15.47 -54.33 -13.43
C LEU A 313 16.62 -53.37 -13.69
N VAL A 314 17.76 -53.56 -12.99
CA VAL A 314 18.91 -52.65 -13.07
C VAL A 314 19.65 -52.81 -14.40
N THR A 315 19.78 -54.03 -14.93
CA THR A 315 20.45 -54.24 -16.22
C THR A 315 19.60 -53.74 -17.40
N HIS A 316 18.27 -53.83 -17.33
CA HIS A 316 17.40 -53.39 -18.42
C HIS A 316 17.26 -51.86 -18.53
N TYR A 317 17.18 -51.16 -17.39
CA TYR A 317 16.98 -49.70 -17.37
C TYR A 317 18.21 -48.91 -17.86
N PHE A 318 19.41 -49.39 -17.55
CA PHE A 318 20.67 -48.72 -17.93
C PHE A 318 21.23 -49.16 -19.30
N ARG A 319 20.95 -50.39 -19.75
CA ARG A 319 21.32 -50.85 -21.11
C ARG A 319 20.60 -50.06 -22.21
N ASN A 320 19.36 -49.64 -21.97
CA ASN A 320 18.61 -48.78 -22.89
C ASN A 320 19.15 -47.33 -22.98
N ARG A 321 20.15 -46.96 -22.17
CA ARG A 321 20.78 -45.63 -22.19
C ARG A 321 22.29 -45.65 -22.49
N GLY A 322 22.82 -46.77 -22.98
CA GLY A 322 24.19 -46.86 -23.51
C GLY A 322 25.31 -46.77 -22.47
N VAL A 323 25.01 -46.96 -21.18
CA VAL A 323 26.02 -46.95 -20.11
C VAL A 323 26.34 -48.39 -19.72
N GLU A 324 27.52 -48.87 -20.09
CA GLU A 324 28.04 -50.15 -19.63
C GLU A 324 28.67 -50.01 -18.25
N PHE A 325 28.22 -50.82 -17.29
CA PHE A 325 28.89 -50.98 -15.99
C PHE A 325 29.75 -52.25 -16.01
N THR A 326 31.06 -52.08 -15.88
CA THR A 326 31.97 -53.17 -15.49
C THR A 326 31.70 -53.55 -14.03
N LYS A 327 31.62 -54.86 -13.78
CA LYS A 327 31.36 -55.52 -12.49
C LYS A 327 31.95 -54.76 -11.29
N ARG A 328 31.08 -54.31 -10.39
CA ARG A 328 31.44 -53.93 -9.01
C ARG A 328 30.88 -54.95 -8.03
N GLU A 329 31.68 -55.30 -7.04
CA GLU A 329 31.31 -56.19 -5.94
C GLU A 329 30.18 -55.58 -5.10
N ALA A 330 29.33 -56.45 -4.56
CA ALA A 330 28.11 -56.09 -3.84
C ALA A 330 28.45 -55.27 -2.58
N SER A 331 28.23 -53.96 -2.66
CA SER A 331 28.24 -53.10 -1.47
C SER A 331 26.84 -53.08 -0.84
N GLU A 332 26.81 -53.27 0.47
CA GLU A 332 25.64 -53.29 1.37
C GLU A 332 24.83 -51.98 1.35
N PHE A 333 24.06 -51.74 0.28
CA PHE A 333 23.08 -50.65 0.25
C PHE A 333 21.67 -51.23 0.44
N CYS A 334 21.05 -50.89 1.57
CA CYS A 334 19.66 -51.23 1.85
C CYS A 334 18.72 -50.48 0.90
N HIS A 335 17.83 -51.22 0.23
CA HIS A 335 16.91 -50.79 -0.84
C HIS A 335 16.11 -49.51 -0.57
N PHE A 336 15.89 -49.14 0.70
CA PHE A 336 15.16 -47.92 1.06
C PHE A 336 15.98 -46.63 0.97
N GLY A 337 17.31 -46.69 1.21
CA GLY A 337 18.19 -45.52 1.12
C GLY A 337 18.30 -44.97 -0.31
N TYR A 338 18.11 -45.84 -1.31
CA TYR A 338 18.11 -45.46 -2.72
C TYR A 338 16.80 -44.78 -3.14
N ILE A 339 15.67 -45.19 -2.56
CA ILE A 339 14.36 -44.60 -2.83
C ILE A 339 14.24 -43.22 -2.15
N THR A 340 14.72 -43.05 -0.92
CA THR A 340 14.80 -41.73 -0.27
C THR A 340 15.76 -40.79 -1.01
N ALA A 341 16.90 -41.29 -1.51
CA ALA A 341 17.81 -40.49 -2.34
C ALA A 341 17.16 -40.02 -3.66
N LEU A 342 16.33 -40.85 -4.29
CA LEU A 342 15.59 -40.50 -5.51
C LEU A 342 14.50 -39.45 -5.25
N VAL A 343 13.80 -39.53 -4.12
CA VAL A 343 12.77 -38.55 -3.73
C VAL A 343 13.40 -37.19 -3.39
N ILE A 344 14.57 -37.18 -2.75
CA ILE A 344 15.32 -35.95 -2.45
C ILE A 344 15.90 -35.33 -3.73
N ALA A 345 16.43 -36.15 -4.66
CA ALA A 345 16.92 -35.70 -5.96
C ALA A 345 15.83 -35.14 -6.88
N ALA A 346 14.56 -35.52 -6.67
CA ALA A 346 13.42 -34.96 -7.40
C ALA A 346 12.95 -33.59 -6.87
N HIS A 347 13.47 -33.13 -5.72
CA HIS A 347 13.09 -31.85 -5.09
C HIS A 347 14.13 -30.73 -5.23
N PHE A 348 15.36 -31.03 -5.65
CA PHE A 348 16.41 -30.04 -5.94
C PHE A 348 16.93 -30.22 -7.37
N GLU A 349 17.33 -29.13 -8.04
CA GLU A 349 17.91 -29.17 -9.38
C GLU A 349 18.98 -30.27 -9.51
N PHE A 350 18.87 -31.07 -10.59
CA PHE A 350 19.71 -32.24 -10.80
C PHE A 350 21.20 -31.87 -10.81
N PRO A 351 22.05 -32.57 -10.04
CA PRO A 351 23.48 -32.29 -10.02
C PRO A 351 24.10 -32.64 -11.37
N SER A 352 24.82 -31.68 -11.96
CA SER A 352 25.47 -31.83 -13.26
C SER A 352 26.74 -32.69 -13.22
N SER A 353 27.17 -33.13 -12.02
CA SER A 353 28.34 -34.00 -11.86
C SER A 353 28.20 -34.99 -10.68
N VAL A 354 28.90 -36.12 -10.80
CA VAL A 354 28.94 -37.20 -9.79
C VAL A 354 29.50 -36.73 -8.44
N ALA A 355 30.40 -35.74 -8.43
CA ALA A 355 30.95 -35.17 -7.20
C ALA A 355 29.91 -34.35 -6.41
N GLN A 356 29.01 -33.67 -7.13
CA GLN A 356 27.96 -32.83 -6.54
C GLN A 356 26.84 -33.69 -5.92
N ALA A 357 26.49 -34.81 -6.58
CA ALA A 357 25.57 -35.81 -6.04
C ALA A 357 26.10 -36.45 -4.74
N LYS A 358 27.39 -36.77 -4.68
CA LYS A 358 28.03 -37.34 -3.47
C LYS A 358 28.00 -36.37 -2.27
N ARG A 359 28.15 -35.07 -2.51
CA ARG A 359 28.10 -34.04 -1.44
C ARG A 359 26.70 -33.86 -0.85
N LEU A 360 25.66 -33.90 -1.69
CA LEU A 360 24.26 -33.81 -1.27
C LEU A 360 23.82 -35.05 -0.48
N LEU A 361 24.26 -36.24 -0.89
CA LEU A 361 24.03 -37.48 -0.15
C LEU A 361 24.71 -37.49 1.23
N TYR A 362 25.89 -36.90 1.36
CA TYR A 362 26.58 -36.78 2.65
C TYR A 362 25.89 -35.78 3.59
N LEU A 363 25.34 -34.68 3.07
CA LEU A 363 24.61 -33.67 3.84
C LEU A 363 23.22 -34.12 4.30
N ALA A 364 22.63 -35.13 3.66
CA ALA A 364 21.35 -35.71 4.08
C ALA A 364 21.50 -36.75 5.20
N PHE A 365 22.74 -37.14 5.54
CA PHE A 365 23.04 -38.17 6.54
C PHE A 365 23.61 -37.60 7.85
N VAL A 366 23.92 -36.30 7.90
CA VAL A 366 24.22 -35.51 9.12
C VAL A 366 22.96 -34.72 9.48
#